data_AF-A0A816JXA9-F1
#
_entry.id   AF-A0A816JXA9-F1
#
_cell.length_a   1.000
_cell.length_b   1.000
_cell.length_c   1.000
_cell.angle_alpha   90.00
_cell.angle_beta   90.00
_cell.angle_gamma   90.00
#
_symmetry.space_group_name_H-M   'P 1'
#
loop_
_entity.id
_entity.type
_entity.pdbx_description
1 polymer ?
#
loop_
_entity_poly.entity_id
_entity_poly.type
_entity_poly.pdbx_seq_one_letter_code
_entity_poly.pdbx_strand_id
1 'polypeptide(L)'
;KRSNWIKAVTDDFGEFVIHLPSHLHAIPHLEKACFVKPIHVPKHYHRCYKALSKSNLHKGIKLVSSKDGFRVYTSGTIMLHGYSSRSSQARKADM
;
A
#
# COMPACT_ATOMS: atom_id res chain seq x y z
N LYS A 1 -5.14 20.25 -16.03
CA LYS A 1 -5.71 19.83 -14.72
C LYS A 1 -4.59 19.22 -13.89
N ARG A 2 -4.31 19.70 -12.66
CA ARG A 2 -3.34 19.03 -11.78
C ARG A 2 -3.95 17.74 -11.23
N SER A 3 -3.15 16.69 -11.20
CA SER A 3 -3.56 15.38 -10.71
C SER A 3 -3.55 15.34 -9.18
N ASN A 4 -4.54 14.68 -8.57
CA ASN A 4 -4.60 14.46 -7.12
C ASN A 4 -3.95 13.13 -6.68
N TRP A 5 -3.24 12.47 -7.59
CA TRP A 5 -2.54 11.22 -7.32
C TRP A 5 -1.14 11.27 -7.94
N ILE A 6 -0.21 10.60 -7.27
CA ILE A 6 1.19 10.43 -7.65
C ILE A 6 1.57 8.95 -7.49
N LYS A 7 2.52 8.48 -8.29
CA LYS A 7 2.98 7.10 -8.30
C LYS A 7 4.47 7.06 -7.95
N ALA A 8 4.87 6.00 -7.26
CA ALA A 8 6.25 5.61 -7.06
C ALA A 8 6.39 4.11 -7.34
N VAL A 9 7.61 3.68 -7.61
CA VAL A 9 7.99 2.27 -7.72
C VAL A 9 8.72 1.90 -6.44
N THR A 10 8.49 0.68 -5.95
CA THR A 10 9.22 0.17 -4.79
C THR A 10 10.66 -0.17 -5.16
N ASP A 11 11.60 0.03 -4.25
CA ASP A 11 12.97 -0.43 -4.41
C ASP A 11 13.14 -1.95 -4.14
N ASP A 12 14.39 -2.40 -4.10
CA ASP A 12 14.75 -3.81 -3.87
C ASP A 12 14.36 -4.32 -2.47
N PHE A 13 14.12 -3.42 -1.52
CA PHE A 13 13.65 -3.73 -0.16
C PHE A 13 12.12 -3.64 -0.03
N GLY A 14 11.42 -3.25 -1.09
CA GLY A 14 9.97 -3.04 -1.07
C GLY A 14 9.56 -1.69 -0.48
N GLU A 15 10.50 -0.78 -0.26
CA GLU A 15 10.23 0.57 0.25
C GLU A 15 9.92 1.53 -0.90
N PHE A 16 9.17 2.60 -0.60
CA PHE A 16 8.88 3.65 -1.57
C PHE A 16 8.88 5.02 -0.89
N VAL A 17 9.36 6.03 -1.60
CA VAL A 17 9.31 7.43 -1.17
C VAL A 17 8.52 8.24 -2.18
N ILE A 18 7.58 9.04 -1.68
CA ILE A 18 6.77 9.94 -2.50
C ILE A 18 6.97 11.36 -1.98
N HIS A 19 7.52 12.23 -2.83
CA HIS A 19 7.46 13.66 -2.60
C HIS A 19 6.09 14.19 -3.03
N LEU A 20 5.34 14.75 -2.09
CA LEU A 20 4.03 15.30 -2.41
C LEU A 20 4.18 16.49 -3.37
N PRO A 21 3.32 16.60 -4.39
CA PRO A 21 3.18 17.82 -5.15
C PRO A 21 2.85 19.02 -4.25
N SER A 22 3.42 20.18 -4.55
CA SER A 22 3.28 21.39 -3.72
C SER A 22 1.84 21.81 -3.47
N HIS A 23 0.92 21.59 -4.42
CA HIS A 23 -0.50 21.91 -4.24
C HIS A 23 -1.22 21.00 -3.23
N LEU A 24 -0.61 19.87 -2.85
CA LEU A 24 -1.12 18.97 -1.81
C LEU A 24 -0.51 19.26 -0.44
N HIS A 25 0.53 20.10 -0.34
CA HIS A 25 1.17 20.44 0.94
C HIS A 25 0.25 21.21 1.89
N ALA A 26 -0.73 21.95 1.37
CA ALA A 26 -1.66 22.74 2.17
C ALA A 26 -2.86 21.93 2.69
N ILE A 27 -2.99 20.64 2.35
CA ILE A 27 -4.11 19.83 2.82
C ILE A 27 -4.00 19.64 4.35
N PRO A 28 -4.99 20.12 5.13
CA PRO A 28 -5.05 19.85 6.54
C PRO A 28 -5.38 18.36 6.76
N HIS A 29 -4.79 17.75 7.78
CA HIS A 29 -5.03 16.34 8.11
C HIS A 29 -4.88 15.38 6.91
N LEU A 30 -3.75 15.45 6.20
CA LEU A 30 -3.48 14.63 5.02
C LEU A 30 -3.70 13.13 5.29
N GLU A 31 -3.45 12.68 6.53
CA GLU A 31 -3.71 11.32 7.02
C GLU A 31 -5.17 10.87 6.91
N LYS A 32 -6.13 11.81 6.87
CA LYS A 32 -7.56 11.53 6.67
C LYS A 32 -7.99 11.70 5.21
N ALA A 33 -7.22 12.43 4.41
CA ALA A 33 -7.55 12.77 3.03
C ALA A 33 -6.92 11.84 2.00
N CYS A 34 -5.83 11.15 2.36
CA CYS A 34 -5.03 10.37 1.42
C CYS A 34 -4.86 8.91 1.86
N PHE A 35 -4.75 8.03 0.87
CA PHE A 35 -4.40 6.63 1.04
C PHE A 35 -3.41 6.20 -0.04
N VAL A 36 -2.63 5.17 0.26
CA VAL A 36 -1.75 4.49 -0.68
C VAL A 36 -2.47 3.23 -1.18
N LYS A 37 -2.40 2.99 -2.48
CA LYS A 37 -2.92 1.78 -3.11
C LYS A 37 -1.84 1.18 -4.01
N PRO A 38 -1.51 -0.11 -3.86
CA PRO A 38 -0.72 -0.81 -4.87
C PRO A 38 -1.50 -0.85 -6.19
N ILE A 39 -0.83 -0.54 -7.30
CA ILE A 39 -1.47 -0.47 -8.63
C ILE A 39 -0.89 -1.47 -9.62
N HIS A 40 0.32 -1.97 -9.36
CA HIS A 40 1.02 -2.88 -10.22
C HIS A 40 1.90 -3.83 -9.40
N VAL A 41 1.91 -5.10 -9.81
CA VAL A 41 2.86 -6.11 -9.34
C VAL A 41 3.43 -6.77 -10.59
N PRO A 42 4.75 -6.97 -10.68
CA PRO A 42 5.34 -7.67 -11.82
C PRO A 42 4.74 -9.07 -12.00
N LYS A 43 4.51 -9.46 -13.27
CA LYS A 43 3.79 -10.70 -13.62
C LYS A 43 4.47 -11.98 -13.11
N HIS A 44 5.79 -11.96 -12.93
CA HIS A 44 6.53 -13.12 -12.40
C HIS A 44 6.13 -13.44 -10.94
N TYR A 45 5.59 -12.47 -10.20
CA TYR A 45 4.94 -12.71 -8.90
C TYR A 45 3.46 -13.09 -9.07
N HIS A 46 3.19 -14.15 -9.84
CA HIS A 46 1.85 -14.51 -10.30
C HIS A 46 0.79 -14.62 -9.18
N ARG A 47 1.13 -15.13 -7.99
CA ARG A 47 0.20 -15.20 -6.85
C ARG A 47 -0.20 -13.81 -6.34
N CYS A 48 0.78 -12.92 -6.18
CA CYS A 48 0.56 -11.55 -5.71
C CYS A 48 -0.13 -10.69 -6.79
N TYR A 49 0.18 -10.91 -8.07
CA TYR A 49 -0.51 -10.26 -9.18
C TYR A 49 -2.02 -10.56 -9.16
N LYS A 50 -2.39 -11.84 -9.04
CA LYS A 50 -3.81 -12.24 -8.91
C LYS A 50 -4.46 -11.70 -7.66
N ALA A 51 -3.74 -11.66 -6.53
CA ALA A 51 -4.24 -11.08 -5.29
C ALA A 51 -4.54 -9.58 -5.45
N LEU A 52 -3.65 -8.84 -6.10
CA LEU A 52 -3.85 -7.41 -6.35
C LEU A 52 -5.08 -7.15 -7.24
N SER A 53 -5.23 -7.88 -8.35
CA SER A 53 -6.37 -7.70 -9.26
C SER A 53 -7.73 -7.96 -8.61
N LYS A 54 -7.78 -8.77 -7.55
CA LYS A 54 -9.01 -9.11 -6.82
C LYS A 54 -9.22 -8.29 -5.55
N SER A 55 -8.26 -7.46 -5.17
CA SER A 55 -8.26 -6.76 -3.89
C SER A 55 -8.56 -5.27 -4.04
N ASN A 56 -9.38 -4.75 -3.12
CA ASN A 56 -9.57 -3.32 -2.91
C ASN A 56 -8.61 -2.77 -1.85
N LEU A 57 -7.37 -3.27 -1.82
CA LEU A 57 -6.37 -2.88 -0.83
C LEU A 57 -6.00 -1.41 -0.99
N HIS A 58 -6.35 -0.63 0.04
CA HIS A 58 -5.91 0.73 0.24
C HIS A 58 -5.45 0.86 1.69
N LYS A 59 -4.41 1.64 1.90
CA LYS A 59 -3.80 1.85 3.21
C LYS A 59 -3.76 3.34 3.50
N GLY A 60 -4.46 3.77 4.56
CA GLY A 60 -4.35 5.13 5.06
C GLY A 60 -2.91 5.43 5.49
N ILE A 61 -2.52 6.70 5.40
CA ILE A 61 -1.21 7.16 5.90
C ILE A 61 -1.34 7.66 7.34
N LYS A 62 -0.23 7.69 8.06
CA LYS A 62 -0.13 8.24 9.42
C LYS A 62 1.00 9.25 9.48
N LEU A 63 0.76 10.39 10.12
CA LEU A 63 1.80 11.37 10.41
C LEU A 63 2.79 10.77 11.42
N VAL A 64 4.07 10.78 11.09
CA VAL A 64 5.15 10.29 11.98
C VAL A 64 6.09 11.40 12.44
N SER A 65 6.18 12.49 11.68
CA SER A 65 6.95 13.67 12.07
C SER A 65 6.36 14.93 11.47
N SER A 66 6.40 16.02 12.23
CA SER A 66 6.03 17.37 11.77
C SER A 66 7.03 18.37 12.37
N LYS A 67 8.10 18.67 11.65
CA LYS A 67 9.19 19.54 12.12
C LYS A 67 9.70 20.41 10.98
N ASP A 68 10.07 21.65 11.29
CA ASP A 68 10.72 22.59 10.36
C ASP A 68 9.97 22.79 9.03
N GLY A 69 8.63 22.74 9.07
CA GLY A 69 7.76 22.85 7.89
C GLY A 69 7.64 21.58 7.05
N PHE A 70 8.31 20.48 7.44
CA PHE A 70 8.19 19.17 6.81
C PHE A 70 7.24 18.26 7.59
N ARG A 71 6.37 17.57 6.86
CA ARG A 71 5.51 16.51 7.40
C ARG A 71 5.89 15.19 6.76
N VAL A 72 6.24 14.21 7.58
CA VAL A 72 6.58 12.86 7.13
C VAL A 72 5.43 11.94 7.49
N TYR A 73 5.00 11.15 6.50
CA TYR A 73 3.92 10.20 6.64
C TYR A 73 4.39 8.79 6.31
N THR A 74 3.78 7.79 6.94
CA THR A 74 3.99 6.38 6.60
C THR A 74 2.66 5.70 6.29
N SER A 75 2.63 4.81 5.30
CA SER A 75 1.53 3.85 5.15
C SER A 75 1.66 2.67 6.12
N GLY A 76 2.81 2.52 6.79
CA GLY A 76 3.24 1.24 7.34
C GLY A 76 3.36 0.17 6.25
N THR A 77 3.35 -1.09 6.65
CA THR A 77 3.48 -2.23 5.74
C THR A 77 2.19 -2.46 4.94
N ILE A 78 2.35 -2.65 3.64
CA ILE A 78 1.28 -3.09 2.73
C ILE A 78 1.63 -4.50 2.25
N MET A 79 0.88 -5.50 2.71
CA MET A 79 1.16 -6.91 2.39
C MET A 79 0.17 -7.44 1.35
N LEU A 80 0.69 -8.08 0.30
CA LEU A 80 -0.10 -8.77 -0.70
C LEU A 80 -0.11 -10.27 -0.41
N HIS A 81 -1.18 -10.77 0.19
CA HIS A 81 -1.35 -12.20 0.40
C HIS A 81 -1.71 -12.87 -0.92
N GLY A 82 -0.76 -13.60 -1.50
CA GLY A 82 -1.06 -14.55 -2.55
C GLY A 82 -2.06 -15.59 -2.04
N TYR A 83 -3.03 -16.00 -2.85
CA TYR A 83 -3.86 -17.16 -2.52
C TYR A 83 -2.95 -18.38 -2.39
N SER A 84 -2.71 -18.83 -1.15
CA SER A 84 -2.37 -20.23 -0.92
C SER A 84 -3.65 -21.01 -1.18
N SER A 85 -3.58 -22.02 -2.04
CA SER A 85 -4.58 -23.09 -2.01
C SER A 85 -4.70 -23.51 -0.55
N ARG A 86 -5.92 -23.48 0.01
CA ARG A 86 -6.26 -24.08 1.31
C ARG A 86 -5.40 -25.34 1.48
N SER A 87 -4.44 -25.31 2.41
CA SER A 87 -3.88 -26.55 2.93
C SER A 87 -5.08 -27.35 3.43
N SER A 88 -5.28 -28.53 2.85
CA SER A 88 -6.29 -29.49 3.26
C SER A 88 -6.30 -29.57 4.79
N GLN A 89 -7.36 -29.05 5.42
CA GLN A 89 -7.69 -29.47 6.77
C GLN A 89 -7.97 -30.97 6.66
N ALA A 90 -7.01 -31.77 7.10
CA ALA A 90 -7.22 -33.19 7.35
C ALA A 90 -8.40 -33.27 8.32
N ARG A 91 -9.53 -33.83 7.86
CA ARG A 91 -10.61 -34.21 8.76
C ARG A 91 -10.02 -35.26 9.69
N LYS A 92 -9.83 -34.91 10.97
CA LYS A 92 -9.72 -35.93 12.01
C LYS A 92 -11.07 -36.66 12.01
N ALA A 93 -11.04 -37.94 11.65
CA ALA A 93 -12.11 -38.85 11.99
C ALA A 93 -11.97 -39.16 13.48
N ASP A 94 -13.01 -38.85 14.25
CA ASP A 94 -13.16 -39.29 15.63
C ASP A 94 -13.65 -40.75 15.61
N MET A 95 -13.03 -41.61 16.43
CA MET A 95 -13.42 -43.01 16.64
C MET A 95 -14.60 -43.12 17.61
#